data_AF-A0A5C6Q3B6-F1
#
_entry.id   AF-A0A5C6Q3B6-F1
#
_cell.length_a   1.000
_cell.length_b   1.000
_cell.length_c   1.000
_cell.angle_alpha   90.00
_cell.angle_beta   90.00
_cell.angle_gamma   90.00
#
_symmetry.space_group_name_H-M   'P 1'
#
loop_
_entity.id
_entity.type
_entity.pdbx_description
1 polymer ?
#
loop_
_entity_poly.entity_id
_entity_poly.type
_entity_poly.pdbx_seq_one_letter_code
_entity_poly.pdbx_strand_id
1 'polypeptide(L)'
;MALITNIQHFLNENEEEPELNPETMELLKFLIGIIESASIAYERPVSLANVNCHSVTDGEKCDGEIEVWIDPDSHIIGWECLECNEEGAISNWEGTPWDKRDPVRH
;
A
#
# COMPACT_ATOMS: atom_id res chain seq x y z
N MET A 1 7.71 13.48 4.93
CA MET A 1 7.50 13.78 3.50
C MET A 1 6.71 12.60 2.98
N ALA A 2 5.55 12.82 2.36
CA ALA A 2 4.68 11.71 1.96
C ALA A 2 5.33 10.81 0.89
N LEU A 3 5.20 9.49 1.04
CA LEU A 3 5.62 8.51 0.04
C LEU A 3 4.57 8.43 -1.07
N ILE A 4 4.87 8.97 -2.26
CA ILE A 4 3.97 8.96 -3.41
C ILE A 4 4.44 7.89 -4.41
N THR A 5 3.62 6.86 -4.63
CA THR A 5 4.02 5.69 -5.40
C THR A 5 3.00 5.32 -6.49
N ASN A 6 3.49 5.01 -7.69
CA ASN A 6 2.76 4.27 -8.71
C ASN A 6 3.14 2.79 -8.58
N ILE A 7 2.20 1.93 -8.19
CA ILE A 7 2.54 0.53 -7.88
C ILE A 7 2.90 -0.29 -9.13
N GLN A 8 2.47 0.14 -10.31
CA GLN A 8 2.82 -0.56 -11.55
C GLN A 8 4.31 -0.49 -11.88
N HIS A 9 5.08 0.43 -11.28
CA HIS A 9 6.55 0.43 -11.40
C HIS A 9 7.21 -0.83 -10.83
N PHE A 10 6.51 -1.58 -9.98
CA PHE A 10 6.97 -2.87 -9.45
C PHE A 10 6.48 -4.07 -10.27
N LEU A 11 5.62 -3.83 -11.27
CA LEU A 11 5.18 -4.85 -12.22
C LEU A 11 6.10 -4.79 -13.43
N ASN A 12 6.85 -5.87 -13.68
CA ASN A 12 7.69 -5.94 -14.86
C ASN A 12 6.85 -6.12 -16.14
N GLU A 13 7.16 -5.31 -17.16
CA GLU A 13 6.49 -5.39 -18.47
C GLU A 13 6.88 -6.64 -19.27
N ASN A 14 7.93 -7.39 -18.87
CA ASN A 14 8.60 -8.39 -19.72
C ASN A 14 8.90 -9.77 -19.06
N GLU A 15 8.11 -10.24 -18.09
CA GLU A 15 8.19 -11.61 -17.53
C GLU A 15 9.54 -12.08 -16.94
N GLU A 16 10.57 -11.23 -16.82
CA GLU A 16 11.71 -11.50 -15.93
C GLU A 16 11.36 -11.01 -14.53
N GLU A 17 11.64 -11.77 -13.46
CA GLU A 17 11.43 -11.30 -12.09
C GLU A 17 12.28 -10.04 -11.85
N PRO A 18 11.71 -8.91 -11.37
CA PRO A 18 12.52 -7.73 -11.11
C PRO A 18 13.55 -8.08 -10.04
N GLU A 19 14.84 -7.86 -10.33
CA GLU A 19 15.91 -7.96 -9.34
C GLU A 19 15.78 -6.81 -8.33
N LEU A 20 14.81 -6.94 -7.42
CA LEU A 20 14.62 -6.00 -6.32
C LEU A 20 15.65 -6.29 -5.23
N ASN A 21 16.33 -5.23 -4.79
CA ASN A 21 17.18 -5.35 -3.60
C ASN A 21 16.29 -5.62 -2.35
N PRO A 22 16.87 -6.15 -1.25
CA PRO A 22 16.08 -6.53 -0.07
C PRO A 22 15.22 -5.40 0.51
N GLU A 23 15.74 -4.17 0.54
CA GLU A 23 15.03 -2.99 1.05
C GLU A 23 13.80 -2.64 0.18
N THR A 24 13.97 -2.68 -1.14
CA THR A 24 12.88 -2.45 -2.09
C THR A 24 11.82 -3.55 -2.00
N MET A 25 12.24 -4.77 -1.73
CA MET A 25 11.34 -5.92 -1.55
C MET A 25 10.53 -5.83 -0.25
N GLU A 26 11.11 -5.31 0.84
CA GLU A 26 10.39 -5.02 2.08
C GLU A 26 9.38 -3.89 1.89
N LEU A 27 9.78 -2.82 1.21
CA LEU A 27 8.87 -1.73 0.87
C LEU A 27 7.70 -2.22 0.00
N LEU A 28 7.98 -3.05 -1.01
CA LEU A 28 6.93 -3.62 -1.86
C LEU A 28 5.95 -4.48 -1.05
N LYS A 29 6.43 -5.33 -0.14
CA LYS A 29 5.54 -6.12 0.75
C LYS A 29 4.65 -5.24 1.61
N PHE A 30 5.20 -4.15 2.14
CA PHE A 30 4.42 -3.15 2.88
C PHE A 30 3.32 -2.53 2.02
N LEU A 31 3.66 -2.05 0.81
CA LEU A 31 2.70 -1.45 -0.12
C LEU A 31 1.63 -2.46 -0.57
N ILE A 32 1.99 -3.72 -0.81
CA ILE A 32 1.04 -4.80 -1.13
C ILE A 32 0.03 -4.97 0.00
N GLY A 33 0.48 -5.02 1.26
CA GLY A 33 -0.42 -5.17 2.41
C GLY A 33 -1.42 -4.03 2.55
N ILE A 34 -1.01 -2.80 2.23
CA ILE A 34 -1.91 -1.63 2.13
C ILE A 34 -2.95 -1.84 1.01
N ILE A 35 -2.51 -2.20 -0.20
CA ILE A 35 -3.41 -2.41 -1.35
C ILE A 35 -4.43 -3.51 -1.05
N GLU A 36 -3.98 -4.65 -0.53
CA GLU A 36 -4.86 -5.77 -0.20
C GLU A 36 -5.91 -5.36 0.83
N SER A 37 -5.51 -4.63 1.86
CA SER A 37 -6.42 -4.20 2.93
C SER A 37 -7.43 -3.16 2.43
N ALA A 38 -6.96 -2.15 1.69
CA ALA A 38 -7.81 -1.13 1.09
C ALA A 38 -8.81 -1.72 0.08
N SER A 39 -8.36 -2.67 -0.75
CA SER A 39 -9.23 -3.33 -1.75
C SER A 39 -10.25 -4.29 -1.12
N ILE A 40 -9.90 -5.00 -0.04
CA ILE A 40 -10.86 -5.80 0.74
C ILE A 40 -11.90 -4.90 1.40
N ALA A 41 -11.49 -3.74 1.92
CA ALA A 41 -12.33 -2.79 2.63
C ALA A 41 -12.91 -1.69 1.71
N TYR A 42 -12.96 -1.90 0.39
CA TYR A 42 -13.25 -0.86 -0.61
C TYR A 42 -14.53 -0.04 -0.35
N GLU A 43 -15.57 -0.67 0.20
CA GLU A 43 -16.85 0.00 0.51
C GLU A 43 -16.82 0.82 1.82
N ARG A 44 -15.71 0.80 2.57
CA ARG A 44 -15.56 1.53 3.83
C ARG A 44 -14.82 2.84 3.59
N PRO A 45 -15.19 3.93 4.30
CA PRO A 45 -14.47 5.19 4.17
C PRO A 45 -13.03 5.09 4.67
N VAL A 46 -12.77 4.22 5.65
CA VAL A 46 -11.46 4.02 6.27
C VAL A 46 -11.36 2.61 6.85
N SER A 47 -10.14 2.06 6.90
CA SER A 47 -9.84 0.76 7.51
C SER A 47 -8.39 0.68 7.99
N LEU A 48 -8.04 -0.39 8.72
CA LEU A 48 -6.66 -0.67 9.10
C LEU A 48 -6.02 -1.65 8.12
N ALA A 49 -4.78 -1.40 7.73
CA ALA A 49 -3.99 -2.34 6.95
C ALA A 49 -3.49 -3.49 7.82
N ASN A 50 -3.41 -4.68 7.24
CA ASN A 50 -2.80 -5.85 7.90
C ASN A 50 -1.25 -5.85 7.82
N VAL A 51 -0.64 -4.67 7.99
CA VAL A 51 0.81 -4.45 8.04
C VAL A 51 1.12 -3.35 9.06
N ASN A 52 2.25 -3.48 9.75
CA ASN A 52 2.79 -2.41 10.59
C ASN A 52 3.61 -1.42 9.74
N CYS A 53 3.87 -0.25 10.32
CA CYS A 53 4.71 0.77 9.74
C CYS A 53 6.08 0.25 9.25
N HIS A 54 6.53 0.77 8.12
CA HIS A 54 7.84 0.45 7.57
C HIS A 54 8.97 1.35 8.10
N SER A 55 8.64 2.47 8.75
CA SER A 55 9.61 3.46 9.18
C SER A 55 10.44 3.00 10.37
N VAL A 56 11.65 3.55 10.45
CA VAL A 56 12.55 3.40 11.60
C VAL A 56 12.61 4.74 12.32
N THR A 57 12.15 4.75 13.58
CA THR A 57 12.13 5.93 14.45
C THR A 57 13.02 5.65 15.65
N ASP A 58 13.92 6.57 16.00
CA ASP A 58 14.84 6.44 17.13
C ASP A 58 15.70 5.16 17.14
N GLY A 59 15.94 4.58 15.96
CA GLY A 59 16.75 3.36 15.79
C GLY A 59 15.98 2.06 15.93
N GLU A 60 14.66 2.12 16.15
CA GLU A 60 13.78 0.97 16.25
C GLU A 60 12.71 1.01 15.15
N LYS A 61 12.23 -0.17 14.73
CA LYS A 61 11.15 -0.26 13.74
C LYS A 61 9.85 0.20 14.40
N CYS A 62 9.15 1.12 13.76
CA CYS A 62 7.84 1.55 14.22
C CYS A 62 6.85 0.38 14.11
N ASP A 63 6.11 0.10 15.17
CA ASP A 63 5.10 -0.95 15.27
C ASP A 63 3.66 -0.42 15.09
N GLY A 64 3.52 0.86 14.73
CA GLY A 64 2.22 1.51 14.54
C GLY A 64 1.36 0.86 13.47
N GLU A 65 0.06 0.87 13.71
CA GLU A 65 -0.96 0.45 12.75
C GLU A 65 -1.09 1.49 11.62
N ILE A 66 -1.41 1.01 10.43
CA ILE A 66 -1.60 1.85 9.26
C ILE A 66 -3.09 2.03 9.01
N GLU A 67 -3.56 3.26 9.08
CA GLU A 67 -4.88 3.63 8.60
C GLU A 67 -4.84 3.83 7.08
N VAL A 68 -5.84 3.32 6.36
CA VAL A 68 -5.94 3.39 4.90
C VAL A 68 -7.34 3.80 4.45
N TRP A 69 -7.41 4.58 3.38
CA TRP A 69 -8.64 5.01 2.73
C TRP A 69 -8.46 5.08 1.21
N ILE A 70 -9.56 5.08 0.48
CA ILE A 70 -9.58 5.26 -0.98
C ILE A 70 -10.28 6.58 -1.28
N ASP A 71 -9.58 7.48 -1.97
CA ASP A 71 -10.18 8.71 -2.48
C ASP A 71 -11.21 8.35 -3.58
N PRO A 72 -12.50 8.71 -3.41
CA PRO A 72 -13.56 8.31 -4.33
C PRO A 72 -13.51 9.03 -5.68
N ASP A 73 -12.82 10.16 -5.79
CA ASP A 73 -12.72 10.94 -7.02
C ASP A 73 -11.48 10.53 -7.85
N SER A 74 -10.35 10.30 -7.17
CA SER A 74 -9.08 9.98 -7.83
C SER A 74 -8.73 8.49 -7.82
N HIS A 75 -9.48 7.66 -7.10
CA HIS A 75 -9.18 6.23 -6.88
C HIS A 75 -7.78 5.96 -6.33
N ILE A 76 -7.22 6.93 -5.60
CA ILE A 76 -5.89 6.80 -4.96
C ILE A 76 -6.08 6.22 -3.57
N ILE A 77 -5.25 5.25 -3.20
CA ILE A 77 -5.18 4.82 -1.79
C ILE A 77 -4.33 5.82 -1.02
N GLY A 78 -4.90 6.45 -0.01
CA GLY A 78 -4.15 7.18 1.01
C GLY A 78 -3.88 6.30 2.22
N TRP A 79 -2.75 6.51 2.88
CA TRP A 79 -2.41 5.82 4.11
C TRP A 79 -1.61 6.69 5.06
N GLU A 80 -1.77 6.46 6.36
CA GLU A 80 -0.95 7.07 7.41
C GLU A 80 -0.70 6.10 8.57
N CYS A 81 0.46 6.21 9.20
CA CYS A 81 0.79 5.52 10.43
C CYS A 81 0.27 6.32 11.62
N LEU A 82 -0.50 5.67 12.49
CA LEU A 82 -1.12 6.29 13.65
C LEU A 82 -0.13 6.65 14.78
N GLU A 83 1.11 6.15 14.72
CA GLU A 83 2.12 6.34 15.77
C GLU A 83 3.22 7.34 15.39
N CYS A 84 3.78 7.22 14.18
CA CYS A 84 4.91 8.05 13.75
C CYS A 84 4.56 9.10 12.68
N ASN A 85 3.30 9.13 12.25
CA ASN A 85 2.79 10.06 11.23
C ASN A 85 3.49 9.93 9.86
N GLU A 86 4.14 8.80 9.58
CA GLU A 86 4.56 8.47 8.21
C GLU A 86 3.30 8.28 7.36
N GLU A 87 3.29 8.86 6.16
CA GLU A 87 2.10 8.88 5.30
C GLU A 87 2.49 8.67 3.84
N GLY A 88 1.51 8.30 3.02
CA GLY A 88 1.73 8.17 1.60
C GLY A 88 0.48 7.95 0.78
N ALA A 89 0.70 7.81 -0.52
CA ALA A 89 -0.36 7.61 -1.51
C ALA A 89 0.09 6.58 -2.55
N ILE A 90 -0.84 5.70 -2.94
CA ILE A 90 -0.63 4.64 -3.94
C ILE A 90 -1.61 4.82 -5.09
N SER A 91 -1.07 4.92 -6.30
CA SER A 91 -1.81 5.05 -7.56
C SER A 91 -1.67 3.81 -8.45
N ASN A 92 -2.59 3.65 -9.41
CA ASN A 92 -2.65 2.55 -10.39
C ASN A 92 -2.63 1.14 -9.78
N TRP A 93 -3.23 0.99 -8.59
CA TRP A 93 -3.35 -0.30 -7.90
C TRP A 93 -4.49 -1.16 -8.45
N GLU A 94 -5.47 -0.54 -9.09
CA GLU A 94 -6.63 -1.23 -9.66
C GLU A 94 -6.22 -2.20 -10.78
N GLY A 95 -6.77 -3.41 -10.75
CA GLY A 95 -6.48 -4.45 -11.74
C GLY A 95 -5.08 -5.08 -11.63
N THR A 96 -4.27 -4.68 -10.65
CA THR A 96 -3.01 -5.36 -10.33
C THR A 96 -3.29 -6.72 -9.67
N PRO A 97 -2.32 -7.65 -9.62
CA PRO A 97 -2.48 -8.92 -8.89
C PRO A 97 -2.78 -8.78 -7.38
N TRP A 98 -2.55 -7.59 -6.84
CA TRP A 98 -2.76 -7.25 -5.43
C TRP A 98 -4.13 -6.61 -5.18
N ASP A 99 -4.86 -6.21 -6.23
CA ASP A 99 -6.26 -5.77 -6.13
C ASP A 99 -7.14 -6.97 -5.71
N LYS A 100 -7.74 -6.90 -4.51
CA LYS A 100 -8.61 -7.94 -3.95
C LYS A 100 -10.10 -7.61 -4.04
N ARG A 101 -10.49 -6.61 -4.82
CA ARG A 101 -11.91 -6.37 -5.07
C ARG A 101 -12.52 -7.59 -5.77
N ASP A 102 -13.68 -8.02 -5.29
CA ASP A 102 -14.43 -9.10 -5.92
C ASP A 102 -15.03 -8.61 -7.25
N PRO A 103 -14.63 -9.19 -8.40
CA PRO A 103 -15.16 -8.77 -9.71
C PRO A 103 -16.65 -9.05 -9.89
N VAL A 104 -17.30 -9.80 -8.99
CA VAL A 104 -18.71 -10.20 -9.11
C VAL A 104 -19.68 -9.17 -8.49
N ARG A 105 -19.18 -8.11 -7.82
CA ARG A 105 -20.03 -7.12 -7.11
C ARG A 105 -20.13 -5.73 -7.73
N HIS A 106 -19.66 -5.55 -8.97
CA HIS A 106 -19.82 -4.29 -9.73
C HIS A 106 -20.87 -4.40 -10.83
#